data_AF-B0DJB8-F1
#
_entry.id   AF-B0DJB8-F1
#
_cell.length_a   1.000
_cell.length_b   1.000
_cell.length_c   1.000
_cell.angle_alpha   90.00
_cell.angle_beta   90.00
_cell.angle_gamma   90.00
#
_symmetry.space_group_name_H-M   'P 1'
#
loop_
_entity.id
_entity.type
_entity.pdbx_description
1 polymer ?
#
loop_
_entity_poly.entity_id
_entity_poly.type
_entity_poly.pdbx_seq_one_letter_code
_entity_poly.pdbx_strand_id
1 'polypeptide(L)'
;MVWTPLKTAGDIYYSGFDFSKALEFQSFINDAVAFVNNSALFGFTNNSATFQAAVDDSTSSLVPTQYLEVVQEYEAVYNLTAQIMDQTAQLELLLSVISPGTVSIQAVIQHPFWYAVHPPLCTKKLTEIHMDFSHVVMMREGVKFARNVGVAFGTTLGTEITPGPDVQSNEQIEAWLRGSGASTQYHIARSCSMLPKELGGVVTWNGQCTNRRLVDLPI
;
A
#
# COMPACT_ATOMS: atom_id res chain seq x y z
N MET A 1 -0.90 -8.55 -8.46
CA MET A 1 -1.11 -9.87 -9.08
C MET A 1 -1.64 -9.64 -10.49
N VAL A 2 -1.19 -10.44 -11.47
CA VAL A 2 -1.55 -10.24 -12.89
C VAL A 2 -1.85 -11.58 -13.57
N TRP A 3 -2.86 -11.62 -14.45
CA TRP A 3 -3.33 -12.79 -15.19
C TRP A 3 -3.48 -12.52 -16.69
N THR A 4 -3.49 -13.58 -17.52
CA THR A 4 -3.71 -13.58 -18.98
C THR A 4 -4.60 -14.77 -19.37
N PRO A 5 -5.49 -14.73 -20.40
CA PRO A 5 -5.50 -13.85 -21.58
C PRO A 5 -6.91 -13.33 -21.93
N LEU A 6 -7.40 -12.32 -21.20
CA LEU A 6 -8.67 -11.67 -21.53
C LEU A 6 -8.44 -10.48 -22.45
N LYS A 7 -9.36 -10.25 -23.40
CA LYS A 7 -9.44 -8.96 -24.07
C LYS A 7 -9.90 -7.93 -23.04
N THR A 8 -9.13 -6.87 -22.87
CA THR A 8 -9.33 -5.88 -21.81
C THR A 8 -9.68 -4.50 -22.36
N ALA A 9 -9.94 -3.54 -21.48
CA ALA A 9 -10.07 -2.14 -21.87
C ALA A 9 -8.77 -1.63 -22.50
N GLY A 10 -7.61 -2.11 -22.05
CA GLY A 10 -6.34 -1.87 -22.72
C GLY A 10 -6.35 -2.27 -24.20
N ASP A 11 -6.83 -3.47 -24.53
CA ASP A 11 -6.92 -3.90 -25.93
C ASP A 11 -7.86 -3.01 -26.76
N ILE A 12 -8.96 -2.54 -26.17
CA ILE A 12 -9.88 -1.61 -26.84
C ILE A 12 -9.17 -0.27 -27.08
N TYR A 13 -8.50 0.30 -26.07
CA TYR A 13 -7.77 1.56 -26.20
C TYR A 13 -6.76 1.51 -27.35
N TYR A 14 -5.94 0.46 -27.40
CA TYR A 14 -4.91 0.29 -28.43
C TYR A 14 -5.42 -0.22 -29.79
N SER A 15 -6.70 -0.61 -29.90
CA SER A 15 -7.28 -1.06 -31.18
C SER A 15 -7.40 0.04 -32.25
N GLY A 16 -7.47 1.31 -31.83
CA GLY A 16 -7.67 2.45 -32.72
C GLY A 16 -9.09 2.58 -33.31
N PHE A 17 -10.02 1.71 -32.92
CA PHE A 17 -11.42 1.76 -33.35
C PHE A 17 -12.12 3.04 -32.88
N ASP A 18 -13.19 3.45 -33.58
CA ASP A 18 -13.91 4.68 -33.23
C ASP A 18 -14.47 4.65 -31.80
N PHE A 19 -14.89 3.47 -31.33
CA PHE A 19 -15.33 3.30 -29.95
C PHE A 19 -14.24 3.64 -28.92
N SER A 20 -12.95 3.38 -29.21
CA SER A 20 -11.87 3.71 -28.27
C SER A 20 -11.64 5.23 -28.14
N LYS A 21 -12.22 6.04 -29.02
CA LYS A 21 -12.17 7.50 -29.00
C LYS A 21 -13.46 8.13 -28.47
N ALA A 22 -14.49 7.33 -28.24
CA ALA A 22 -15.77 7.79 -27.72
C ALA A 22 -15.63 8.28 -26.27
N LEU A 23 -16.39 9.31 -25.89
CA LEU A 23 -16.31 9.90 -24.56
C LEU A 23 -16.68 8.88 -23.47
N GLU A 24 -17.62 8.00 -23.77
CA GLU A 24 -18.04 6.90 -22.91
C GLU A 24 -16.85 6.01 -22.55
N PHE A 25 -16.01 5.65 -23.52
CA PHE A 25 -14.82 4.83 -23.29
C PHE A 25 -13.70 5.62 -22.60
N GLN A 26 -13.49 6.89 -22.97
CA GLN A 26 -12.46 7.74 -22.37
C GLN A 26 -12.76 8.11 -20.91
N SER A 27 -14.01 7.99 -20.49
CA SER A 27 -14.43 8.18 -19.08
C SER A 27 -14.26 6.93 -18.21
N PHE A 28 -13.80 5.82 -18.78
CA PHE A 28 -13.61 4.57 -18.06
C PHE A 28 -12.49 4.69 -17.01
N ILE A 29 -12.84 4.43 -15.75
CA ILE A 29 -11.93 4.38 -14.61
C ILE A 29 -11.83 2.95 -14.07
N ASN A 30 -10.93 2.69 -13.11
CA ASN A 30 -10.70 1.39 -12.47
C ASN A 30 -11.98 0.54 -12.31
N ASP A 31 -11.88 -0.74 -12.67
CA ASP A 31 -13.02 -1.65 -12.76
C ASP A 31 -13.70 -1.92 -11.43
N ALA A 32 -12.91 -2.11 -10.37
CA ALA A 32 -13.43 -2.38 -9.04
C ALA A 32 -12.42 -2.02 -7.96
N VAL A 33 -12.96 -1.51 -6.84
CA VAL A 33 -12.24 -1.28 -5.60
C VAL A 33 -12.95 -2.06 -4.49
N ALA A 34 -12.20 -2.79 -3.68
CA ALA A 34 -12.72 -3.48 -2.51
C ALA A 34 -11.85 -3.21 -1.29
N PHE A 35 -12.46 -3.19 -0.12
CA PHE A 35 -11.80 -2.97 1.16
C PHE A 35 -11.90 -4.24 2.01
N VAL A 36 -10.77 -4.73 2.49
CA VAL A 36 -10.64 -5.99 3.23
C VAL A 36 -10.26 -5.68 4.68
N ASN A 37 -11.08 -6.18 5.61
CA ASN A 37 -10.86 -6.04 7.03
C ASN A 37 -9.89 -7.12 7.57
N ASN A 38 -9.44 -6.92 8.81
CA ASN A 38 -8.47 -7.79 9.44
C ASN A 38 -8.96 -9.25 9.57
N SER A 39 -10.25 -9.44 9.85
CA SER A 39 -10.85 -10.78 9.96
C SER A 39 -10.78 -11.58 8.66
N ALA A 40 -11.01 -10.94 7.53
CA ALA A 40 -10.93 -11.57 6.21
C ALA A 40 -9.47 -11.79 5.78
N LEU A 41 -8.54 -10.94 6.22
CA LEU A 41 -7.14 -11.01 5.85
C LEU A 41 -6.35 -12.08 6.64
N PHE A 42 -6.62 -12.20 7.95
CA PHE A 42 -5.85 -13.08 8.84
C PHE A 42 -6.66 -14.19 9.52
N GLY A 43 -7.97 -14.25 9.32
CA GLY A 43 -8.83 -15.22 10.02
C GLY A 43 -8.72 -15.10 11.55
N PHE A 44 -8.45 -13.89 12.06
CA PHE A 44 -8.17 -13.55 13.47
C PHE A 44 -6.84 -14.08 14.04
N THR A 45 -5.93 -14.62 13.23
CA THR A 45 -4.63 -15.14 13.72
C THR A 45 -3.62 -14.03 14.05
N ASN A 46 -3.63 -12.93 13.28
CA ASN A 46 -2.88 -11.72 13.59
C ASN A 46 -3.87 -10.60 13.93
N ASN A 47 -3.71 -10.02 15.12
CA ASN A 47 -4.58 -8.96 15.63
C ASN A 47 -3.74 -7.75 16.05
N SER A 48 -4.41 -6.71 16.57
CA SER A 48 -3.77 -5.52 17.09
C SER A 48 -2.54 -5.81 17.96
N ALA A 49 -2.60 -6.80 18.86
CA ALA A 49 -1.51 -7.14 19.78
C ALA A 49 -0.28 -7.74 19.06
N THR A 50 -0.50 -8.54 18.00
CA THR A 50 0.59 -9.11 17.20
C THR A 50 1.47 -8.02 16.60
N PHE A 51 0.84 -7.02 15.98
CA PHE A 51 1.59 -5.92 15.35
C PHE A 51 2.14 -4.98 16.41
N GLN A 52 1.37 -4.69 17.46
CA GLN A 52 1.83 -3.85 18.56
C GLN A 52 3.13 -4.34 19.20
N ALA A 53 3.35 -5.66 19.29
CA ALA A 53 4.57 -6.24 19.82
C ALA A 53 5.81 -6.02 18.92
N ALA A 54 5.62 -5.66 17.65
CA ALA A 54 6.71 -5.39 16.71
C ALA A 54 7.16 -3.92 16.70
N VAL A 55 6.55 -3.05 17.53
CA VAL A 55 6.89 -1.61 17.56
C VAL A 55 8.35 -1.38 17.93
N ASP A 56 8.86 -2.02 18.99
CA ASP A 56 10.23 -1.81 19.48
C ASP A 56 11.28 -2.21 18.43
N ASP A 57 11.08 -3.37 17.79
CA ASP A 57 11.93 -3.88 16.72
C ASP A 57 11.91 -2.92 15.51
N SER A 58 10.73 -2.47 15.12
CA SER A 58 10.54 -1.54 14.00
C SER A 58 11.19 -0.19 14.28
N THR A 59 10.99 0.37 15.47
CA THR A 59 11.58 1.64 15.90
C THR A 59 13.10 1.58 15.89
N SER A 60 13.68 0.51 16.46
CA SER A 60 15.14 0.38 16.57
C SER A 60 15.86 0.16 15.23
N SER A 61 15.16 -0.38 14.22
CA SER A 61 15.73 -0.74 12.92
C SER A 61 15.41 0.25 11.80
N LEU A 62 14.28 0.95 11.84
CA LEU A 62 13.75 1.75 10.72
C LEU A 62 13.71 3.25 10.95
N VAL A 63 13.98 3.72 12.17
CA VAL A 63 13.98 5.14 12.51
C VAL A 63 15.42 5.61 12.82
N PRO A 64 16.29 5.79 11.79
CA PRO A 64 17.67 6.22 11.99
C PRO A 64 17.72 7.72 12.28
N THR A 65 17.31 8.11 13.49
CA THR A 65 17.27 9.51 13.94
C THR A 65 17.96 9.67 15.29
N GLN A 66 18.52 10.85 15.51
CA GLN A 66 19.03 11.27 16.81
C GLN A 66 17.99 12.07 17.63
N TYR A 67 16.85 12.41 17.02
CA TYR A 67 15.81 13.23 17.63
C TYR A 67 14.76 12.34 18.29
N LEU A 68 14.60 12.49 19.61
CA LEU A 68 13.68 11.66 20.39
C LEU A 68 12.22 11.88 19.99
N GLU A 69 11.87 13.10 19.58
CA GLU A 69 10.51 13.47 19.17
C GLU A 69 10.07 12.69 17.92
N VAL A 70 11.01 12.36 17.02
CA VAL A 70 10.74 11.55 15.82
C VAL A 70 10.51 10.08 16.18
N VAL A 71 11.24 9.57 17.19
CA VAL A 71 11.01 8.22 17.73
C VAL A 71 9.62 8.15 18.40
N GLN A 72 9.28 9.15 19.20
CA GLN A 72 7.99 9.25 19.88
C GLN A 72 6.82 9.39 18.90
N GLU A 73 6.99 10.15 17.82
CA GLU A 73 6.01 10.21 16.72
C GLU A 73 5.78 8.82 16.11
N TYR A 74 6.86 8.12 15.77
CA TYR A 74 6.80 6.79 15.16
C TYR A 74 6.02 5.81 16.05
N GLU A 75 6.39 5.71 17.33
CA GLU A 75 5.70 4.86 18.29
C GLU A 75 4.22 5.23 18.42
N ALA A 76 3.89 6.53 18.50
CA ALA A 76 2.50 6.98 18.61
C ALA A 76 1.66 6.59 17.38
N VAL A 77 2.21 6.75 16.17
CA VAL A 77 1.54 6.37 14.91
C VAL A 77 1.38 4.86 14.81
N TYR A 78 2.44 4.11 15.14
CA TYR A 78 2.43 2.67 15.12
C TYR A 78 1.33 2.12 16.04
N ASN A 79 1.28 2.63 17.27
CA ASN A 79 0.31 2.21 18.28
C ASN A 79 -1.12 2.54 17.87
N LEU A 80 -1.35 3.74 17.32
CA LEU A 80 -2.67 4.13 16.82
C LEU A 80 -3.11 3.22 15.66
N THR A 81 -2.20 2.93 14.73
CA THR A 81 -2.46 2.03 13.59
C THR A 81 -2.80 0.63 14.08
N ALA A 82 -2.09 0.11 15.07
CA ALA A 82 -2.42 -1.17 15.71
C ALA A 82 -3.83 -1.15 16.30
N GLN A 83 -4.23 -0.08 17.00
CA GLN A 83 -5.53 0.02 17.68
C GLN A 83 -6.71 0.04 16.71
N ILE A 84 -6.56 0.68 15.55
CA ILE A 84 -7.63 0.74 14.54
C ILE A 84 -7.65 -0.49 13.62
N MET A 85 -6.68 -1.39 13.76
CA MET A 85 -6.49 -2.52 12.85
C MET A 85 -7.76 -3.40 12.74
N ASP A 86 -8.40 -3.66 13.88
CA ASP A 86 -9.61 -4.47 13.96
C ASP A 86 -10.90 -3.66 13.74
N GLN A 87 -10.80 -2.33 13.61
CA GLN A 87 -11.94 -1.42 13.50
C GLN A 87 -12.26 -1.00 12.07
N THR A 88 -11.28 -1.10 11.16
CA THR A 88 -11.43 -0.66 9.77
C THR A 88 -10.73 -1.60 8.79
N ALA A 89 -10.97 -1.37 7.51
CA ALA A 89 -10.26 -2.07 6.44
C ALA A 89 -8.78 -1.71 6.45
N GLN A 90 -7.94 -2.73 6.30
CA GLN A 90 -6.49 -2.58 6.31
C GLN A 90 -5.87 -2.70 4.93
N LEU A 91 -6.57 -3.41 4.05
CA LEU A 91 -6.15 -3.63 2.68
C LEU A 91 -7.21 -3.13 1.71
N GLU A 92 -6.78 -2.43 0.67
CA GLU A 92 -7.55 -2.14 -0.53
C GLU A 92 -7.12 -3.09 -1.64
N LEU A 93 -8.10 -3.55 -2.42
CA LEU A 93 -7.88 -4.29 -3.65
C LEU A 93 -8.32 -3.43 -4.83
N LEU A 94 -7.41 -3.22 -5.78
CA LEU A 94 -7.67 -2.49 -7.02
C LEU A 94 -7.64 -3.46 -8.18
N LEU A 95 -8.80 -3.78 -8.76
CA LEU A 95 -8.89 -4.53 -10.00
C LEU A 95 -8.79 -3.57 -11.19
N SER A 96 -7.93 -3.90 -12.14
CA SER A 96 -7.69 -3.10 -13.33
C SER A 96 -7.50 -3.95 -14.57
N VAL A 97 -8.23 -3.60 -15.63
CA VAL A 97 -8.16 -4.17 -16.98
C VAL A 97 -7.66 -3.13 -18.00
N ILE A 98 -6.95 -2.09 -17.56
CA ILE A 98 -6.46 -1.02 -18.45
C ILE A 98 -5.25 -1.43 -19.29
N SER A 99 -4.59 -2.53 -18.94
CA SER A 99 -3.44 -3.07 -19.67
C SER A 99 -3.89 -4.10 -20.71
N PRO A 100 -3.39 -4.05 -21.96
CA PRO A 100 -3.73 -5.04 -22.99
C PRO A 100 -3.49 -6.48 -22.53
N GLY A 101 -4.44 -7.37 -22.83
CA GLY A 101 -4.33 -8.82 -22.60
C GLY A 101 -4.23 -9.26 -21.13
N THR A 102 -4.29 -8.33 -20.18
CA THR A 102 -3.96 -8.60 -18.78
C THR A 102 -4.97 -8.02 -17.81
N VAL A 103 -5.37 -8.82 -16.82
CA VAL A 103 -6.12 -8.36 -15.66
C VAL A 103 -5.16 -8.26 -14.48
N SER A 104 -5.22 -7.18 -13.74
CA SER A 104 -4.42 -6.96 -12.54
C SER A 104 -5.29 -6.76 -11.32
N ILE A 105 -4.86 -7.32 -10.18
CA ILE A 105 -5.40 -7.02 -8.85
C ILE A 105 -4.22 -6.57 -8.00
N GLN A 106 -4.24 -5.33 -7.55
CA GLN A 106 -3.23 -4.79 -6.63
C GLN A 106 -3.75 -4.89 -5.21
N ALA A 107 -2.88 -5.22 -4.27
CA ALA A 107 -3.17 -5.20 -2.84
C ALA A 107 -2.41 -4.01 -2.23
N VAL A 108 -3.12 -3.14 -1.53
CA VAL A 108 -2.60 -1.86 -1.03
C VAL A 108 -2.90 -1.73 0.45
N ILE A 109 -1.89 -1.44 1.27
CA ILE A 109 -2.08 -1.13 2.68
C ILE A 109 -2.67 0.28 2.81
N GLN A 110 -3.79 0.42 3.49
CA GLN A 110 -4.46 1.72 3.71
C GLN A 110 -3.87 2.50 4.88
N HIS A 111 -3.44 1.78 5.92
CA HIS A 111 -2.90 2.37 7.15
C HIS A 111 -1.52 1.75 7.43
N PRO A 112 -0.46 2.23 6.75
CA PRO A 112 0.88 1.71 6.98
C PRO A 112 1.38 2.11 8.38
N PHE A 113 1.97 1.15 9.09
CA PHE A 113 2.68 1.38 10.35
C PHE A 113 3.99 2.17 10.20
N TRP A 114 4.56 2.25 8.99
CA TRP A 114 5.83 2.95 8.71
C TRP A 114 5.62 4.34 8.10
N TYR A 115 6.65 5.18 8.25
CA TYR A 115 6.95 6.28 7.33
C TYR A 115 8.48 6.43 7.19
N ALA A 116 8.97 6.81 6.00
CA ALA A 116 10.40 7.07 5.80
C ALA A 116 10.76 8.47 6.29
N VAL A 117 11.79 8.56 7.11
CA VAL A 117 12.51 9.82 7.34
C VAL A 117 13.55 9.97 6.23
N HIS A 118 13.24 10.77 5.21
CA HIS A 118 14.23 11.11 4.20
C HIS A 118 15.07 12.31 4.66
N PRO A 119 16.41 12.25 4.54
CA PRO A 119 17.23 13.44 4.74
C PRO A 119 16.83 14.53 3.72
N PRO A 120 16.93 15.81 4.10
CA PRO A 120 16.49 16.90 3.26
C PRO A 120 17.34 16.93 1.99
N LEU A 121 16.68 17.09 0.84
CA LEU A 121 17.23 17.30 -0.52
C LEU A 121 17.51 16.05 -1.37
N CYS A 122 16.49 15.67 -2.16
CA CYS A 122 16.55 15.40 -3.61
C CYS A 122 17.71 14.59 -4.22
N THR A 123 18.33 13.64 -3.51
CA THR A 123 19.41 12.82 -4.09
C THR A 123 19.23 11.31 -3.96
N LYS A 124 18.38 10.82 -3.06
CA LYS A 124 17.99 9.41 -3.03
C LYS A 124 16.63 9.23 -3.70
N LYS A 125 16.56 8.27 -4.65
CA LYS A 125 15.29 7.75 -5.15
C LYS A 125 14.40 7.37 -3.96
N LEU A 126 13.10 7.63 -4.06
CA LEU A 126 12.03 7.12 -3.17
C LEU A 126 11.94 5.58 -3.14
N THR A 127 12.97 4.86 -3.59
CA THR A 127 12.91 3.44 -3.95
C THR A 127 13.40 2.49 -2.87
N GLU A 128 13.88 2.99 -1.74
CA GLU A 128 14.21 2.11 -0.60
C GLU A 128 12.96 1.96 0.27
N ILE A 129 11.95 1.26 -0.28
CA ILE A 129 10.79 0.80 0.50
C ILE A 129 11.32 -0.26 1.47
N HIS A 130 11.76 0.17 2.65
CA HIS A 130 12.04 -0.74 3.74
C HIS A 130 10.69 -1.21 4.29
N MET A 131 10.29 -2.42 3.91
CA MET A 131 9.11 -3.05 4.50
C MET A 131 9.50 -3.69 5.83
N ASP A 132 8.87 -3.23 6.90
CA ASP A 132 8.99 -3.84 8.23
C ASP A 132 8.28 -5.20 8.28
N PHE A 133 8.29 -5.84 9.45
CA PHE A 133 7.54 -7.07 9.67
C PHE A 133 6.04 -6.91 9.36
N SER A 134 5.43 -5.79 9.80
CA SER A 134 3.99 -5.54 9.64
C SER A 134 3.58 -5.43 8.18
N HIS A 135 4.29 -4.64 7.37
CA HIS A 135 3.94 -4.42 5.95
C HIS A 135 4.16 -5.68 5.14
N VAL A 136 5.24 -6.42 5.40
CA VAL A 136 5.50 -7.67 4.68
C VAL A 136 4.43 -8.71 4.97
N VAL A 137 4.03 -8.87 6.23
CA VAL A 137 2.97 -9.80 6.62
C VAL A 137 1.63 -9.38 6.00
N MET A 138 1.25 -8.10 6.08
CA MET A 138 -0.01 -7.60 5.50
C MET A 138 -0.04 -7.74 3.98
N MET A 139 1.02 -7.36 3.29
CA MET A 139 1.12 -7.47 1.83
C MET A 139 1.11 -8.93 1.38
N ARG A 140 1.79 -9.83 2.10
CA ARG A 140 1.78 -11.27 1.81
C ARG A 140 0.38 -11.85 1.88
N GLU A 141 -0.39 -11.53 2.92
CA GLU A 141 -1.79 -11.97 3.00
C GLU A 141 -2.65 -11.31 1.92
N GLY A 142 -2.35 -10.05 1.54
CA GLY A 142 -3.00 -9.39 0.40
C GLY A 142 -2.76 -10.11 -0.93
N VAL A 143 -1.55 -10.63 -1.17
CA VAL A 143 -1.23 -11.46 -2.35
C VAL A 143 -2.09 -12.72 -2.37
N LYS A 144 -2.16 -13.45 -1.24
CA LYS A 144 -2.98 -14.67 -1.13
C LYS A 144 -4.46 -14.36 -1.32
N PHE A 145 -4.95 -13.27 -0.73
CA PHE A 145 -6.34 -12.88 -0.87
C PHE A 145 -6.70 -12.57 -2.33
N ALA A 146 -5.88 -11.81 -3.05
CA ALA A 146 -6.13 -11.52 -4.45
C ALA A 146 -6.04 -12.77 -5.34
N ARG A 147 -5.21 -13.75 -4.99
CA ARG A 147 -5.22 -15.06 -5.65
C ARG A 147 -6.54 -15.78 -5.46
N ASN A 148 -7.10 -15.76 -4.26
CA ASN A 148 -8.42 -16.34 -3.98
C ASN A 148 -9.52 -15.62 -4.79
N VAL A 149 -9.43 -14.30 -4.95
CA VAL A 149 -10.31 -13.56 -5.88
C VAL A 149 -10.13 -14.08 -7.30
N GLY A 150 -8.89 -14.25 -7.76
CA GLY A 150 -8.61 -14.81 -9.09
C GLY A 150 -9.19 -16.21 -9.30
N VAL A 151 -9.11 -17.08 -8.28
CA VAL A 151 -9.74 -18.42 -8.29
C VAL A 151 -11.26 -18.33 -8.42
N ALA A 152 -11.90 -17.34 -7.80
CA ALA A 152 -13.35 -17.15 -7.89
C ALA A 152 -13.83 -16.80 -9.32
N PHE A 153 -12.95 -16.27 -10.17
CA PHE A 153 -13.24 -16.07 -11.61
C PHE A 153 -13.10 -17.36 -12.44
N GLY A 154 -12.73 -18.49 -11.82
CA GLY A 154 -12.54 -19.78 -12.48
C GLY A 154 -11.44 -19.72 -13.54
N THR A 155 -11.71 -20.22 -14.74
CA THR A 155 -10.76 -20.20 -15.85
C THR A 155 -10.73 -18.87 -16.61
N THR A 156 -11.59 -17.91 -16.27
CA THR A 156 -11.81 -16.68 -17.03
C THR A 156 -10.54 -15.82 -17.11
N LEU A 157 -9.83 -15.65 -15.99
CA LEU A 157 -8.60 -14.84 -15.98
C LEU A 157 -7.41 -15.54 -16.64
N GLY A 158 -7.48 -16.87 -16.81
CA GLY A 158 -6.39 -17.72 -17.24
C GLY A 158 -5.26 -17.82 -16.20
N THR A 159 -4.00 -17.88 -16.66
CA THR A 159 -2.85 -18.17 -15.80
C THR A 159 -2.32 -16.89 -15.14
N GLU A 160 -2.04 -16.97 -13.84
CA GLU A 160 -1.32 -15.91 -13.12
C GLU A 160 0.12 -15.81 -13.65
N ILE A 161 0.52 -14.62 -14.07
CA ILE A 161 1.88 -14.35 -14.59
C ILE A 161 2.72 -13.52 -13.61
N THR A 162 2.13 -12.94 -12.56
CA THR A 162 2.85 -12.18 -11.54
C THR A 162 2.18 -12.29 -10.16
N PRO A 163 2.90 -12.68 -9.10
CA PRO A 163 4.29 -13.19 -9.12
C PRO A 163 4.50 -14.46 -9.93
N GLY A 164 3.43 -15.17 -10.28
CA GLY A 164 3.48 -16.39 -11.08
C GLY A 164 3.25 -17.64 -10.22
N PRO A 165 3.00 -18.79 -10.87
CA PRO A 165 2.52 -20.00 -10.19
C PRO A 165 3.57 -20.64 -9.27
N ASP A 166 4.87 -20.34 -9.44
CA ASP A 166 5.94 -20.97 -8.67
C ASP A 166 6.23 -20.25 -7.34
N VAL A 167 5.69 -19.06 -7.13
CA VAL A 167 5.83 -18.28 -5.90
C VAL A 167 4.65 -18.59 -4.99
N GLN A 168 4.80 -19.53 -4.05
CA GLN A 168 3.67 -20.05 -3.25
C GLN A 168 3.88 -19.93 -1.74
N SER A 169 5.09 -20.23 -1.25
CA SER A 169 5.37 -20.17 0.18
C SER A 169 5.37 -18.72 0.69
N ASN A 170 5.20 -18.54 2.01
CA ASN A 170 5.30 -17.22 2.62
C ASN A 170 6.63 -16.58 2.27
N GLU A 171 7.73 -17.30 2.43
CA GLU A 171 9.09 -16.83 2.21
C GLU A 171 9.30 -16.43 0.74
N GLN A 172 8.74 -17.19 -0.21
CA GLN A 172 8.81 -16.84 -1.64
C GLN A 172 8.02 -15.57 -1.95
N ILE A 173 6.81 -15.43 -1.40
CA ILE A 173 5.99 -14.23 -1.59
C ILE A 173 6.67 -13.01 -0.98
N GLU A 174 7.21 -13.13 0.23
CA GLU A 174 7.93 -12.05 0.91
C GLU A 174 9.21 -11.65 0.18
N ALA A 175 9.98 -12.62 -0.31
CA ALA A 175 11.15 -12.36 -1.14
C ALA A 175 10.77 -11.65 -2.44
N TRP A 176 9.68 -12.07 -3.09
CA TRP A 176 9.15 -11.39 -4.27
C TRP A 176 8.70 -9.96 -3.96
N LEU A 177 7.95 -9.75 -2.88
CA LEU A 177 7.50 -8.43 -2.43
C LEU A 177 8.70 -7.50 -2.23
N ARG A 178 9.73 -7.96 -1.50
CA ARG A 178 10.95 -7.18 -1.22
C ARG A 178 11.79 -6.90 -2.47
N GLY A 179 11.77 -7.80 -3.45
CA GLY A 179 12.58 -7.66 -4.67
C GLY A 179 11.92 -6.82 -5.77
N SER A 180 10.63 -7.00 -6.00
CA SER A 180 9.94 -6.39 -7.17
C SER A 180 8.42 -6.25 -7.05
N GLY A 181 7.79 -6.94 -6.10
CA GLY A 181 6.33 -7.01 -6.00
C GLY A 181 5.69 -5.82 -5.31
N ALA A 182 6.42 -5.11 -4.45
CA ALA A 182 5.95 -3.91 -3.78
C ALA A 182 6.38 -2.64 -4.52
N SER A 183 5.46 -1.69 -4.62
CA SER A 183 5.69 -0.35 -5.18
C SER A 183 4.77 0.67 -4.51
N THR A 184 5.04 1.96 -4.73
CA THR A 184 4.21 3.05 -4.23
C THR A 184 2.89 3.17 -4.99
N GLN A 185 1.81 3.53 -4.29
CA GLN A 185 0.56 4.02 -4.89
C GLN A 185 0.58 5.53 -5.14
N TYR A 186 1.72 6.19 -4.91
CA TYR A 186 1.88 7.64 -5.03
C TYR A 186 1.05 8.45 -4.01
N HIS A 187 0.58 7.82 -2.93
CA HIS A 187 -0.14 8.44 -1.81
C HIS A 187 0.83 8.87 -0.68
N ILE A 188 1.86 9.64 -1.01
CA ILE A 188 2.85 10.09 -0.02
C ILE A 188 2.26 11.27 0.77
N ALA A 189 2.22 11.16 2.09
CA ALA A 189 1.70 12.17 3.00
C ALA A 189 2.64 12.36 4.21
N ARG A 190 2.31 13.32 5.10
CA ARG A 190 2.91 13.49 6.43
C ARG A 190 4.40 13.87 6.45
N SER A 191 4.91 14.51 5.41
CA SER A 191 6.27 15.07 5.43
C SER A 191 6.37 16.38 6.24
N CYS A 192 5.24 16.93 6.70
CA CYS A 192 5.09 18.10 7.56
C CYS A 192 3.93 17.90 8.56
N SER A 193 3.98 16.83 9.36
CA SER A 193 2.92 16.41 10.29
C SER A 193 2.29 17.55 11.13
N MET A 194 0.95 17.60 11.18
CA MET A 194 0.20 18.45 12.12
C MET A 194 0.00 17.79 13.49
N LEU A 195 1.11 17.61 14.20
CA LEU A 195 1.13 17.04 15.55
C LEU A 195 1.61 18.07 16.58
N PRO A 196 1.46 17.80 17.89
CA PRO A 196 2.22 18.51 18.91
C PRO A 196 3.72 18.44 18.64
N LYS A 197 4.46 19.48 19.04
CA LYS A 197 5.90 19.60 18.74
C LYS A 197 6.70 18.48 19.42
N GLU A 198 6.29 18.07 20.61
CA GLU A 198 6.83 16.95 21.36
C GLU A 198 6.62 15.59 20.67
N LEU A 199 5.71 15.51 19.69
CA LEU A 199 5.48 14.34 18.83
C LEU A 199 5.95 14.59 17.40
N GLY A 200 7.02 15.36 17.20
CA GLY A 200 7.61 15.60 15.88
C GLY A 200 6.82 16.55 14.96
N GLY A 201 5.76 17.19 15.46
CA GLY A 201 4.92 18.08 14.67
C GLY A 201 5.66 19.28 14.05
N VAL A 202 5.36 19.55 12.78
CA VAL A 202 5.97 20.63 11.98
C VAL A 202 5.04 21.84 11.86
N VAL A 203 3.73 21.61 11.71
CA VAL A 203 2.71 22.67 11.63
C VAL A 203 1.75 22.60 12.82
N THR A 204 1.20 23.75 13.23
CA THR A 204 0.11 23.79 14.21
C THR A 204 -1.22 23.39 13.59
N TRP A 205 -2.28 23.22 14.40
CA TRP A 205 -3.62 22.83 13.97
C TRP A 205 -4.24 23.72 12.87
N ASN A 206 -3.76 24.96 12.69
CA ASN A 206 -4.22 25.87 11.65
C ASN A 206 -3.32 25.86 10.39
N GLY A 207 -2.34 24.97 10.34
CA GLY A 207 -1.37 24.80 9.26
C GLY A 207 -0.16 25.76 9.32
N GLN A 208 0.05 26.48 10.43
CA GLN A 208 1.15 27.46 10.52
C GLN A 208 2.50 26.81 10.84
N CYS A 209 3.52 27.16 10.04
CA CYS A 209 4.94 27.19 10.42
C CYS A 209 5.37 28.67 10.49
N THR A 210 6.47 29.02 11.15
CA THR A 210 6.90 30.43 11.36
C THR A 210 6.66 31.35 10.14
N ASN A 211 5.68 32.27 10.24
CA ASN A 211 5.21 33.19 9.19
C ASN A 211 4.80 32.58 7.83
N ARG A 212 4.46 31.28 7.76
CA ARG A 212 3.96 30.58 6.57
C ARG A 212 2.81 29.63 6.94
N ARG A 213 2.01 29.24 5.94
CA ARG A 213 0.97 28.23 6.09
C ARG A 213 1.17 27.13 5.05
N LEU A 214 1.09 25.87 5.47
CA LEU A 214 0.97 24.72 4.57
C LEU A 214 -0.51 24.34 4.48
N VAL A 215 -1.01 23.98 3.29
CA VAL A 215 -2.41 23.50 3.08
C VAL A 215 -2.43 22.44 1.96
N ASP A 216 -1.73 21.33 2.16
CA ASP A 216 -1.59 20.27 1.16
C ASP A 216 -1.39 18.89 1.85
N LEU A 217 -1.39 17.78 1.09
CA LEU A 217 -1.17 16.39 1.54
C LEU A 217 0.09 16.14 2.42
N PRO A 218 1.15 16.96 2.40
CA PRO A 218 2.25 16.85 3.35
C PRO A 218 1.87 16.98 4.84
N ILE A 219 0.68 17.52 5.18
CA ILE A 219 0.22 17.78 6.57
C ILE A 219 -0.34 16.53 7.26
#